data_AF-A0A2G7GN39-F1
#
_entry.id   AF-A0A2G7GN39-F1
#
_cell.length_a   1.000
_cell.length_b   1.000
_cell.length_c   1.000
_cell.angle_alpha   90.00
_cell.angle_beta   90.00
_cell.angle_gamma   90.00
#
_symmetry.space_group_name_H-M   'P 1'
#
loop_
_entity.id
_entity.type
_entity.pdbx_description
1 polymer ?
#
loop_
_entity_poly.entity_id
_entity_poly.type
_entity_poly.pdbx_seq_one_letter_code
_entity_poly.pdbx_strand_id
1 'polypeptide(L)' 'MEAIRASPYSIFQQRLELSQLKFAEKIGVSFHSVNRWENGRTKPLPLAMKQIETLLHSLGDRGTDLLAKYFPK' A
#
# COMPACT_ATOMS: atom_id res chain seq x y z
N MET A 1 9.97 11.29 17.92
CA MET A 1 8.68 11.06 17.25
C MET A 1 8.73 11.65 15.84
N GLU A 2 9.56 11.10 14.96
CA GLU A 2 9.69 11.56 13.57
C GLU A 2 10.42 10.47 12.79
N ALA A 3 9.71 9.69 11.97
CA ALA A 3 10.25 8.80 10.92
C ALA A 3 9.19 7.89 10.24
N ILE A 4 7.92 7.89 10.67
CA ILE A 4 6.96 6.82 10.26
C ILE A 4 6.10 7.17 9.03
N ARG A 5 6.11 8.41 8.53
CA ARG A 5 5.16 8.80 7.45
C ARG A 5 5.50 8.32 6.04
N ALA A 6 6.69 7.80 5.78
CA ALA A 6 7.14 7.42 4.42
C ALA A 6 7.05 5.90 4.14
N SER A 7 6.06 5.21 4.70
CA SER A 7 5.75 3.83 4.30
C SER A 7 5.10 3.83 2.90
N PRO A 8 5.40 2.86 2.01
CA PRO A 8 4.78 2.75 0.68
C PRO A 8 3.25 2.87 0.71
N TYR A 9 2.65 2.42 1.82
CA TYR A 9 1.20 2.32 1.98
C TYR A 9 0.51 3.65 2.28
N SER A 10 1.21 4.62 2.87
CA SER A 10 0.64 5.96 3.10
C SER A 10 0.43 6.72 1.80
N ILE A 11 1.27 6.44 0.79
CA ILE A 11 1.20 7.08 -0.53
C ILE A 11 -0.01 6.57 -1.32
N PHE A 12 -0.44 5.31 -1.12
CA PHE A 12 -1.68 4.80 -1.70
C PHE A 12 -2.90 5.54 -1.13
N GLN A 13 -2.93 5.82 0.17
CA GLN A 13 -4.03 6.56 0.78
C GLN A 13 -4.12 7.99 0.27
N GLN A 14 -2.98 8.66 0.13
CA GLN A 14 -2.94 10.04 -0.39
C GLN A 14 -3.38 10.13 -1.85
N ARG A 15 -3.03 9.15 -2.69
CA ARG A 15 -3.36 9.18 -4.13
C ARG A 15 -4.73 8.65 -4.46
N LEU A 16 -5.25 7.74 -3.64
CA LEU A 16 -6.54 7.12 -3.86
C LEU A 16 -7.65 7.75 -3.02
N GLU A 17 -7.30 8.69 -2.14
CA GLU A 17 -8.19 9.25 -1.14
C GLU A 17 -8.91 8.16 -0.33
N LEU A 18 -8.22 7.03 -0.14
CA LEU A 18 -8.74 5.89 0.61
C LEU A 18 -8.26 5.96 2.04
N SER A 19 -9.16 5.69 2.98
CA SER A 19 -8.77 5.39 4.34
C SER A 19 -8.00 4.06 4.39
N GLN A 20 -7.16 3.87 5.42
CA GLN A 20 -6.54 2.59 5.76
C GLN A 20 -7.52 1.41 5.69
N LEU A 21 -8.76 1.62 6.15
CA LEU A 21 -9.82 0.61 6.12
C LEU A 21 -10.22 0.24 4.68
N LYS A 22 -10.55 1.23 3.83
CA LYS A 22 -10.92 0.98 2.44
C LYS A 22 -9.77 0.36 1.64
N PHE A 23 -8.53 0.75 1.93
CA PHE A 23 -7.35 0.14 1.33
C PHE A 23 -7.24 -1.34 1.75
N ALA A 24 -7.38 -1.63 3.04
CA ALA A 24 -7.33 -2.99 3.57
C ALA A 24 -8.40 -3.90 2.93
N GLU A 25 -9.64 -3.39 2.82
CA GLU A 25 -10.74 -4.07 2.14
C GLU A 25 -10.40 -4.37 0.67
N LYS A 26 -9.86 -3.40 -0.07
CA LYS A 26 -9.51 -3.58 -1.49
C LYS A 26 -8.44 -4.65 -1.74
N ILE A 27 -7.48 -4.80 -0.82
CA ILE A 27 -6.41 -5.81 -0.97
C ILE A 27 -6.66 -7.09 -0.15
N GLY A 28 -7.83 -7.21 0.47
CA GLY A 28 -8.27 -8.41 1.19
C GLY A 28 -7.51 -8.68 2.49
N VAL A 29 -7.13 -7.64 3.24
CA VAL A 29 -6.46 -7.78 4.54
C VAL A 29 -7.17 -7.00 5.64
N SER A 30 -6.80 -7.22 6.89
CA SER A 30 -7.35 -6.46 8.01
C SER A 30 -6.76 -5.05 8.09
N PHE A 31 -7.54 -4.09 8.60
CA PHE A 31 -7.04 -2.76 8.98
C PHE A 31 -5.79 -2.84 9.87
N HIS A 32 -5.79 -3.77 10.84
CA HIS A 32 -4.67 -3.97 11.76
C HIS A 32 -3.38 -4.38 11.04
N SER A 33 -3.50 -5.16 9.95
CA SER A 33 -2.36 -5.56 9.12
C SER A 33 -1.73 -4.34 8.44
N VAL A 34 -2.55 -3.48 7.82
CA VAL A 34 -2.10 -2.23 7.21
C VAL A 34 -1.46 -1.31 8.25
N ASN A 35 -2.10 -1.14 9.41
CA ASN A 35 -1.56 -0.32 10.49
C ASN A 35 -0.19 -0.83 10.99
N ARG A 36 0.02 -2.15 11.06
CA ARG A 36 1.34 -2.70 11.42
C ARG A 36 2.39 -2.45 10.33
N TRP A 37 2.05 -2.54 9.05
CA TRP A 37 2.96 -2.25 7.94
C TRP A 37 3.37 -0.78 7.89
N GLU A 38 2.41 0.12 8.10
CA GLU A 38 2.67 1.57 8.10
C GLU A 38 3.56 1.99 9.26
N ASN A 39 3.38 1.37 10.42
CA ASN A 39 4.25 1.58 11.58
C ASN A 39 5.56 0.76 11.54
N GLY A 40 5.86 0.08 10.42
CA GLY A 40 7.09 -0.71 10.25
C GLY A 40 7.20 -1.93 11.16
N ARG A 41 6.11 -2.34 11.82
CA ARG A 41 6.09 -3.47 12.77
C ARG A 41 6.16 -4.82 12.09
N THR A 42 5.62 -4.92 10.87
CA THR A 42 5.64 -6.13 10.04
C THR A 42 5.76 -5.74 8.57
N LYS A 43 6.17 -6.68 7.72
CA LYS A 43 6.13 -6.53 6.26
C LYS A 43 4.88 -7.26 5.70
N PRO A 44 4.34 -6.86 4.54
CA PRO A 44 3.28 -7.61 3.90
C PRO A 44 3.77 -8.98 3.44
N LEU A 45 2.86 -9.94 3.44
CA LEU A 45 3.10 -11.26 2.86
C LEU A 45 3.13 -11.16 1.31
N PRO A 46 3.76 -12.12 0.62
CA PRO A 46 3.81 -12.12 -0.85
C PRO A 46 2.44 -11.99 -1.53
N LEU A 47 1.40 -12.61 -0.96
CA LEU A 47 0.03 -12.48 -1.48
C LEU A 47 -0.48 -11.04 -1.39
N ALA A 48 -0.26 -10.36 -0.27
CA ALA A 48 -0.65 -8.97 -0.11
C ALA A 48 0.14 -8.06 -1.06
N MET A 49 1.43 -8.32 -1.27
CA MET A 49 2.23 -7.58 -2.26
C MET A 49 1.66 -7.72 -3.67
N LYS A 50 1.24 -8.93 -4.09
CA LYS A 50 0.58 -9.15 -5.39
C LYS A 50 -0.76 -8.40 -5.51
N GLN A 51 -1.54 -8.34 -4.44
CA GLN A 51 -2.80 -7.58 -4.43
C GLN A 51 -2.55 -6.08 -4.56
N ILE A 52 -1.49 -5.57 -3.92
CA ILE A 52 -1.08 -4.17 -4.04
C ILE A 52 -0.60 -3.85 -5.46
N GLU A 53 0.20 -4.73 -6.06
CA GLU A 53 0.63 -4.60 -7.45
C GLU A 53 -0.56 -4.59 -8.42
N THR A 54 -1.51 -5.51 -8.22
CA THR A 54 -2.75 -5.58 -9.01
C THR A 54 -3.59 -4.31 -8.87
N LEU A 55 -3.76 -3.83 -7.64
CA LEU A 55 -4.44 -2.58 -7.37
C LEU A 55 -3.74 -1.44 -8.10
N LEU A 56 -2.41 -1.35 -8.06
CA LEU A 56 -1.65 -0.31 -8.75
C LEU A 56 -1.82 -0.33 -10.26
N HIS A 57 -1.79 -1.51 -10.89
CA HIS A 57 -2.08 -1.64 -12.32
C HIS A 57 -3.49 -1.14 -12.67
N SER A 58 -4.47 -1.36 -11.80
CA SER A 58 -5.85 -0.89 -12.01
C SER A 58 -6.00 0.64 -11.99
N LEU A 59 -5.00 1.38 -11.49
CA LEU A 59 -5.03 2.84 -11.42
C LEU A 59 -4.55 3.55 -12.69
N GLY A 60 -4.02 2.79 -13.66
CA GLY A 60 -3.39 3.35 -14.85
C GLY A 60 -2.25 4.29 -14.50
N ASP A 61 -2.22 5.47 -15.13
CA ASP A 61 -1.15 6.47 -14.98
C ASP A 61 -0.91 6.90 -13.52
N ARG A 62 -1.95 6.84 -12.67
CA ARG A 62 -1.84 7.21 -11.25
C ARG A 62 -1.07 6.19 -10.41
N GLY A 63 -0.86 4.98 -10.92
CA GLY A 63 -0.11 3.90 -10.27
C GLY A 63 1.32 3.72 -10.81
N THR A 64 1.65 4.30 -11.97
CA THR A 64 2.87 3.98 -12.74
C THR A 64 4.17 4.26 -11.99
N ASP A 65 4.30 5.40 -11.34
CA ASP A 65 5.51 5.72 -10.57
C ASP A 65 5.61 4.90 -9.27
N LEU A 66 4.48 4.49 -8.69
CA LEU A 66 4.48 3.59 -7.52
C LEU A 66 4.87 2.17 -7.93
N LEU A 67 4.43 1.72 -9.11
CA LEU A 67 4.91 0.47 -9.72
C LEU A 67 6.41 0.53 -9.94
N ALA A 68 6.91 1.61 -10.58
CA ALA A 68 8.34 1.78 -10.81
C ALA A 68 9.17 1.81 -9.50
N LYS A 69 8.63 2.42 -8.45
CA LYS A 69 9.32 2.57 -7.16
C LYS A 69 9.33 1.28 -6.32
N TYR A 70 8.23 0.55 -6.28
CA TYR A 70 8.04 -0.57 -5.34
C TYR A 70 8.05 -1.95 -5.99
N PHE A 71 7.86 -2.02 -7.31
CA PHE A 71 7.88 -3.23 -8.11
C PHE A 71 8.80 -3.05 -9.34
N PRO A 72 10.08 -2.66 -9.14
CA PRO A 72 11.03 -2.60 -10.24
C PRO A 72 11.27 -4.01 -10.81
N LYS A 73 11.44 -4.11 -12.12
CA LYS A 73 11.83 -5.35 -12.81
C LYS A 73 13.27 -5.73 -12.54
#